data_AF-A0A529VIK8-F1
#
_entry.id   AF-A0A529VIK8-F1
#
_cell.length_a   1.000
_cell.length_b   1.000
_cell.length_c   1.000
_cell.angle_alpha   90.00
_cell.angle_beta   90.00
_cell.angle_gamma   90.00
#
_symmetry.space_group_name_H-M   'P 1'
#
loop_
_entity.id
_entity.type
_entity.pdbx_description
1 polymer ?
#
loop_
_entity_poly.entity_id
_entity_poly.type
_entity_poly.pdbx_seq_one_letter_code
_entity_poly.pdbx_strand_id
1 'polypeptide(L)'
;VDLFLVVERAIEGDRNARMKLDAGPWTARKLMLRVSKHTIWLVIGAATGGAWIFYFADAPTLLGELFTGTAAPVAYITVAVLTATTY
;
A
#
# COMPACT_ATOMS: atom_id res chain seq x y z
N VAL A 1 -1.80 -19.63 4.18
CA VAL A 1 -2.38 -18.72 3.17
C VAL A 1 -1.70 -17.38 3.38
N ASP A 2 -1.06 -16.84 2.35
CA ASP A 2 -0.33 -15.57 2.43
C ASP A 2 -1.32 -14.40 2.63
N LEU A 3 -0.98 -13.45 3.50
CA LEU A 3 -1.80 -12.27 3.80
C LEU A 3 -2.12 -11.47 2.52
N PHE A 4 -1.15 -11.33 1.63
CA PHE A 4 -1.33 -10.64 0.35
C PHE A 4 -2.31 -11.39 -0.57
N LEU A 5 -2.31 -12.73 -0.51
CA LEU A 5 -3.22 -13.58 -1.29
C LEU A 5 -4.67 -13.49 -0.77
N VAL A 6 -4.87 -13.29 0.54
CA VAL A 6 -6.20 -13.04 1.12
C VAL A 6 -6.75 -11.71 0.65
N VAL A 7 -5.92 -10.66 0.68
CA VAL A 7 -6.29 -9.33 0.17
C VAL A 7 -6.62 -9.38 -1.32
N GLU A 8 -5.80 -10.08 -2.10
CA GLU A 8 -6.03 -10.20 -3.54
C GLU A 8 -7.34 -10.94 -3.85
N ARG A 9 -7.66 -12.01 -3.09
CA ARG A 9 -8.96 -12.69 -3.21
C ARG A 9 -10.14 -11.80 -2.79
N ALA A 10 -9.97 -10.99 -1.75
CA ALA A 10 -11.02 -10.08 -1.29
C ALA A 10 -11.32 -8.96 -2.31
N ILE A 11 -10.29 -8.45 -2.99
CA ILE A 11 -10.41 -7.34 -3.95
C ILE A 11 -10.77 -7.85 -5.35
N GLU A 12 -10.00 -8.81 -5.88
CA GLU A 12 -10.10 -9.26 -7.27
C GLU A 12 -10.92 -10.54 -7.45
N GLY A 13 -11.27 -11.23 -6.35
CA GLY A 13 -12.05 -12.45 -6.34
C GLY A 13 -11.22 -13.73 -6.51
N ASP A 14 -11.91 -14.84 -6.75
CA ASP A 14 -11.27 -16.14 -6.97
C ASP A 14 -10.40 -16.19 -8.23
N ARG A 15 -9.62 -17.27 -8.38
CA ARG A 15 -8.67 -17.45 -9.49
C ARG A 15 -9.27 -17.16 -10.87
N ASN A 16 -10.49 -17.62 -11.15
CA ASN A 16 -11.16 -17.37 -12.43
C ASN A 16 -11.53 -15.89 -12.63
N ALA A 17 -11.92 -15.18 -11.57
CA ALA A 17 -12.22 -13.75 -11.64
C ALA A 17 -10.96 -12.94 -11.93
N ARG A 18 -9.82 -13.30 -11.30
CA ARG A 18 -8.51 -12.69 -11.56
C ARG A 18 -8.03 -12.93 -12.99
N MET A 19 -8.08 -14.18 -13.46
CA MET A 19 -7.72 -14.51 -14.85
C MET A 19 -8.58 -13.75 -15.86
N LYS A 20 -9.88 -13.60 -15.60
CA LYS A 20 -10.79 -12.82 -16.45
C LYS A 20 -10.51 -11.31 -16.37
N LEU A 21 -10.16 -10.80 -15.20
CA LEU A 21 -9.78 -9.40 -15.00
C LEU A 21 -8.48 -9.07 -15.73
N ASP A 22 -7.50 -9.98 -15.69
CA ASP A 22 -6.21 -9.81 -16.36
C ASP A 22 -6.31 -9.93 -17.88
N ALA A 23 -7.07 -10.90 -18.39
CA ALA A 23 -7.33 -11.05 -19.83
C ALA A 23 -8.26 -9.96 -20.39
N GLY A 24 -9.00 -9.26 -19.53
CA GLY A 24 -9.92 -8.18 -19.93
C GLY A 24 -9.22 -6.87 -20.30
N PRO A 25 -9.88 -6.01 -21.10
CA PRO A 25 -9.35 -4.69 -21.46
C PRO A 25 -9.17 -3.78 -20.23
N TRP A 26 -8.31 -2.77 -20.36
CA TRP A 26 -8.12 -1.75 -19.33
C TRP A 26 -9.37 -0.88 -19.19
N THR A 27 -10.22 -1.26 -18.24
CA THR A 27 -11.44 -0.53 -17.87
C THR A 27 -11.21 0.24 -16.57
N ALA A 28 -12.00 1.30 -16.33
CA ALA A 28 -11.96 2.05 -15.08
C ALA A 28 -12.12 1.14 -13.84
N ARG A 29 -12.97 0.10 -13.95
CA ARG A 29 -13.13 -0.93 -12.92
C ARG A 29 -11.83 -1.71 -12.67
N LYS A 30 -11.12 -2.12 -13.73
CA LYS A 30 -9.82 -2.82 -13.60
C LYS A 30 -8.76 -1.95 -12.94
N LEU A 31 -8.73 -0.66 -13.29
CA LEU A 31 -7.82 0.30 -12.68
C LEU A 31 -8.13 0.48 -11.19
N MET A 32 -9.39 0.68 -10.81
CA MET A 32 -9.80 0.79 -9.41
C MET A 32 -9.43 -0.44 -8.59
N LEU A 33 -9.71 -1.65 -9.10
CA LEU A 33 -9.38 -2.90 -8.40
C LEU A 33 -7.87 -3.04 -8.17
N ARG A 34 -7.06 -2.72 -9.19
CA ARG A 34 -5.59 -2.73 -9.03
C ARG A 34 -5.15 -1.69 -8.01
N VAL A 35 -5.60 -0.44 -8.13
CA VAL A 35 -5.24 0.64 -7.19
C VAL A 35 -5.61 0.23 -5.76
N SER A 36 -6.82 -0.26 -5.53
CA SER A 36 -7.23 -0.73 -4.19
C SER A 36 -6.35 -1.86 -3.66
N LYS A 37 -5.97 -2.83 -4.50
CA LYS A 37 -5.03 -3.89 -4.11
C LYS A 37 -3.68 -3.32 -3.68
N HIS A 38 -3.08 -2.50 -4.55
CA HIS A 38 -1.79 -1.87 -4.31
C HIS A 38 -1.84 -0.98 -3.06
N THR A 39 -2.91 -0.19 -2.86
CA THR A 39 -3.10 0.64 -1.66
C THR A 39 -3.16 -0.20 -0.39
N ILE A 40 -3.88 -1.33 -0.37
CA ILE A 40 -3.95 -2.18 0.82
C ILE A 40 -2.60 -2.85 1.08
N TRP A 41 -1.89 -3.28 0.05
CA TRP A 41 -0.54 -3.84 0.20
C TRP A 41 0.45 -2.80 0.76
N LEU A 42 0.38 -1.56 0.27
CA LEU A 42 1.14 -0.44 0.80
C LEU A 42 0.79 -0.14 2.26
N VAL A 43 -0.50 -0.15 2.62
CA VAL A 43 -0.94 0.06 4.01
C VAL A 43 -0.46 -1.07 4.92
N ILE A 44 -0.51 -2.32 4.46
CA ILE A 44 0.01 -3.46 5.21
C ILE A 44 1.52 -3.32 5.39
N GLY A 45 2.26 -3.03 4.32
CA GLY A 45 3.71 -2.83 4.37
C GLY A 45 4.14 -1.64 5.23
N ALA A 46 3.38 -0.54 5.18
CA ALA A 46 3.57 0.62 6.02
C ALA A 46 3.14 0.37 7.47
N ALA A 47 2.13 -0.46 7.74
CA ALA A 47 1.78 -0.85 9.10
C ALA A 47 2.86 -1.78 9.70
N THR A 48 3.44 -2.67 8.89
CA THR A 48 4.51 -3.57 9.35
C THR A 48 5.86 -2.86 9.48
N GLY A 49 6.20 -1.94 8.56
CA GLY A 49 7.48 -1.19 8.59
C GLY A 49 7.42 0.14 9.34
N GLY A 50 6.29 0.85 9.27
CA GLY A 50 6.06 2.17 9.87
C GLY A 50 5.69 2.13 11.36
N ALA A 51 5.33 0.97 11.92
CA ALA A 51 5.28 0.78 13.37
C ALA A 51 6.61 1.15 14.06
N TRP A 52 7.73 1.09 13.32
CA TRP A 52 9.05 1.49 13.82
C TRP A 52 9.29 3.00 13.80
N ILE A 53 8.65 3.74 12.87
CA ILE A 53 8.71 5.21 12.81
C ILE A 53 7.83 5.86 13.89
N PHE A 54 6.68 5.26 14.20
CA PHE A 54 5.82 5.71 15.31
C PHE A 54 6.43 5.54 16.70
N TYR A 55 7.51 4.74 16.84
CA TYR A 55 8.26 4.64 18.09
C TYR A 55 9.15 5.87 18.36
N PHE A 56 9.55 6.61 17.31
CA PHE A 56 10.54 7.68 17.42
C PHE A 56 9.99 9.09 17.13
N ALA A 57 8.77 9.23 16.61
CA ALA A 57 8.18 10.53 16.36
C ALA A 57 6.66 10.50 16.46
N ASP A 58 6.09 11.56 17.04
CA ASP A 58 4.66 11.75 17.25
C ASP A 58 3.87 11.58 15.94
N ALA A 59 3.07 10.51 15.90
CA ALA A 59 2.28 10.05 14.76
C ALA A 59 1.39 11.12 14.08
N PRO A 60 0.72 12.04 14.82
CA PRO A 60 -0.18 13.02 14.20
C PRO A 60 0.57 14.15 13.48
N THR A 61 1.70 14.58 14.04
CA THR A 61 2.50 15.72 13.57
C THR A 61 3.23 15.35 12.28
N LEU A 62 3.84 14.15 12.21
CA LEU A 62 4.49 13.67 10.99
C LEU A 62 3.50 13.40 9.84
N LEU A 63 2.30 12.91 10.13
CA LEU A 63 1.25 12.75 9.12
C LEU A 63 0.82 14.10 8.54
N GLY A 64 0.66 15.12 9.40
CA GLY A 64 0.41 16.49 8.97
C GLY A 64 1.55 17.03 8.10
N GLU A 65 2.79 16.90 8.56
CA GLU A 65 4.00 17.40 7.89
C GLU A 65 4.30 16.72 6.55
N LEU A 66 3.98 15.43 6.41
CA LEU A 66 4.09 14.71 5.16
C LEU A 66 3.10 15.23 4.11
N PHE A 67 1.86 15.54 4.53
CA PHE A 67 0.82 16.12 3.66
C PHE A 67 1.05 17.60 3.36
N THR A 68 1.68 18.36 4.26
CA THR A 68 2.03 19.77 4.04
C THR A 68 3.39 19.97 3.37
N GLY A 69 4.15 18.90 3.11
CA GLY A 69 5.45 18.97 2.44
C GLY A 69 6.60 19.47 3.32
N THR A 70 6.41 19.54 4.63
CA THR A 70 7.35 20.12 5.61
C THR A 70 8.14 19.07 6.38
N ALA A 71 7.88 17.77 6.14
CA ALA A 71 8.59 16.70 6.83
C ALA A 71 10.08 16.64 6.45
N ALA A 72 10.91 16.15 7.37
CA ALA A 72 12.34 16.01 7.14
C ALA A 72 12.61 15.06 5.94
N PRO A 73 13.56 15.37 5.03
CA PRO A 73 13.88 14.55 3.86
C PRO A 73 14.18 13.08 4.19
N VAL A 74 14.76 12.83 5.38
CA VAL A 74 15.03 11.47 5.87
C VAL A 74 13.74 10.66 6.03
N ALA A 75 12.64 11.27 6.50
CA ALA A 75 11.36 10.58 6.67
C ALA A 75 10.79 10.12 5.33
N TYR A 76 10.86 10.96 4.29
CA TYR A 76 10.44 10.57 2.93
C TYR A 76 11.28 9.42 2.38
N ILE A 77 12.60 9.47 2.54
CA ILE A 77 13.51 8.44 2.04
C ILE A 77 13.28 7.12 2.78
N THR A 78 13.15 7.14 4.11
CA THR A 78 12.93 5.92 4.89
C THR A 78 11.58 5.29 4.58
N VAL A 79 10.52 6.08 4.45
CA VAL A 79 9.20 5.59 4.03
C VAL A 79 9.27 5.00 2.63
N ALA A 80 9.92 5.68 1.68
CA ALA A 80 10.06 5.19 0.31
C ALA A 80 10.84 3.87 0.24
N VAL A 81 11.95 3.76 0.97
CA VAL A 81 12.80 2.55 1.00
C VAL A 81 12.06 1.38 1.66
N LEU A 82 11.48 1.57 2.85
CA LEU A 82 10.75 0.51 3.55
C LEU A 82 9.53 0.05 2.75
N THR A 83 8.84 0.99 2.10
CA THR A 83 7.74 0.67 1.20
C THR A 83 8.24 -0.16 0.02
N ALA A 84 9.33 0.25 -0.63
CA ALA A 84 9.88 -0.45 -1.78
C ALA A 84 10.42 -1.84 -1.46
N THR A 85 10.96 -2.08 -0.25
CA THR A 85 11.49 -3.39 0.14
C THR A 85 10.45 -4.35 0.70
N THR A 86 9.29 -3.83 1.10
CA THR A 86 8.17 -4.64 1.60
C THR A 86 7.20 -5.03 0.47
N TYR A 87 7.26 -4.30 -0.64
CA TYR A 87 6.54 -4.59 -1.88
C TYR A 87 7.21 -5.72 -2.68
#